data_AF-A0A2D6PPQ7-F1
#
_entry.id   AF-A0A2D6PPQ7-F1
#
_cell.length_a   1.000
_cell.length_b   1.000
_cell.length_c   1.000
_cell.angle_alpha   90.00
_cell.angle_beta   90.00
_cell.angle_gamma   90.00
#
_symmetry.space_group_name_H-M   'P 1'
#
loop_
_entity.id
_entity.type
_entity.pdbx_description
1 polymer ?
#
loop_
_entity_poly.entity_id
_entity_poly.type
_entity_poly.pdbx_seq_one_letter_code
_entity_poly.pdbx_strand_id
1 'polypeptide(L)'
;MNFPPNPRHPRLRESGNILAAVYLSIVPIIGVIAAFHLRTGVEMKIHQARKFEIRASQRAIAALEVARNQVLNSSYTSSNNDVLQAALTQVENSSLMSGDPYFGDGYVAFDVNTGRKVEIQTGTGLAANLRAYRHLVTIDLEDDLTGETDDATDKVSVYVVNLAGMWHMMEARATVGDVSRTARMLVRERDPFTRFSIFIDNHYQGIAGSPRGDIHTNQTLQLFFPDGNYDDFVSAKDGFEWLIGASLGNTSFNSGYAAPTAEIAMPSLNDIQGIQPFAAAPYYVDDTYDNVEIEFQGDQVVIKARKIATGLVETVHDGDLPPGGVIYAENSVIELGGDVNGRVTVASEGDVTITDSVRYVDGEGDPAMLNPNDPVNYMENPAYDGASAVGIIANGPVLYDHGIPSTFELHAAVFSSSGNVGLPGLTFTANGAYATGYDPSFQKQNLNILGATISDKRFVGTVVDWYGNILSGFQDGAIEYDRDLLNNPPPHFLEIDRPLFKGVEVLENLVDA
;
A
#
# COMPACT_ATOMS: atom_id res chain seq x y z
N MET A 1 -87.18 -49.32 -80.70
CA MET A 1 -86.85 -47.88 -80.63
C MET A 1 -87.53 -47.32 -79.39
N ASN A 2 -86.78 -47.14 -78.30
CA ASN A 2 -87.26 -46.57 -77.04
C ASN A 2 -86.11 -45.75 -76.46
N PHE A 3 -86.34 -44.45 -76.24
CA PHE A 3 -85.40 -43.52 -75.61
C PHE A 3 -85.21 -43.87 -74.12
N PRO A 4 -83.98 -43.83 -73.58
CA PRO A 4 -83.75 -43.91 -72.16
C PRO A 4 -83.68 -42.51 -71.50
N PRO A 5 -83.86 -42.45 -70.16
CA PRO A 5 -84.18 -41.22 -69.45
C PRO A 5 -82.94 -40.52 -68.87
N ASN A 6 -83.15 -39.23 -68.60
CA ASN A 6 -82.28 -38.31 -67.88
C ASN A 6 -82.14 -38.70 -66.40
N PRO A 7 -80.93 -38.57 -65.80
CA PRO A 7 -80.83 -38.22 -64.39
C PRO A 7 -79.92 -37.00 -64.14
N ARG A 8 -80.44 -36.15 -63.25
CA ARG A 8 -79.81 -35.03 -62.56
C ARG A 8 -78.71 -35.51 -61.61
N HIS A 9 -77.58 -34.79 -61.52
CA HIS A 9 -77.12 -34.03 -60.33
C HIS A 9 -75.65 -33.52 -60.48
N PRO A 10 -75.28 -32.45 -59.76
CA PRO A 10 -74.15 -31.58 -60.07
C PRO A 10 -72.85 -32.09 -59.45
N ARG A 11 -71.73 -31.91 -60.16
CA ARG A 11 -70.40 -31.88 -59.54
C ARG A 11 -69.97 -30.42 -59.47
N LEU A 12 -70.17 -29.80 -58.31
CA LEU A 12 -69.38 -28.65 -57.89
C LEU A 12 -67.92 -29.12 -57.92
N ARG A 13 -67.17 -28.70 -58.93
CA ARG A 13 -65.71 -28.73 -58.85
C ARG A 13 -65.35 -27.72 -57.78
N GLU A 14 -64.97 -28.21 -56.62
CA GLU A 14 -64.11 -27.52 -55.68
C GLU A 14 -62.85 -27.10 -56.43
N SER A 15 -62.86 -25.90 -57.02
CA SER A 15 -61.65 -25.10 -57.14
C SER A 15 -61.30 -24.67 -55.71
N GLY A 16 -60.83 -25.64 -54.92
CA GLY A 16 -60.16 -25.38 -53.65
C GLY A 16 -59.10 -24.35 -53.96
N ASN A 17 -59.30 -23.18 -53.39
CA ASN A 17 -58.64 -21.95 -53.77
C ASN A 17 -57.13 -22.15 -53.53
N ILE A 18 -56.38 -22.59 -54.54
CA ILE A 18 -54.93 -22.79 -54.48
C ILE A 18 -54.27 -21.51 -53.96
N LEU A 19 -54.85 -20.36 -54.29
CA LEU A 19 -54.47 -19.07 -53.75
C LEU A 19 -54.59 -18.99 -52.23
N ALA A 20 -55.63 -19.54 -51.61
CA ALA A 20 -55.79 -19.57 -50.16
C ALA A 20 -54.78 -20.52 -49.50
N ALA A 21 -54.48 -21.67 -50.10
CA ALA A 21 -53.46 -22.59 -49.60
C ALA A 21 -52.03 -22.01 -49.71
N VAL A 22 -51.75 -21.25 -50.79
CA VAL A 22 -50.50 -20.51 -50.98
C VAL A 22 -50.41 -19.31 -50.02
N TYR A 23 -51.51 -18.61 -49.76
CA TYR A 23 -51.54 -17.54 -48.77
C TYR A 23 -51.31 -18.07 -47.35
N LEU A 24 -51.95 -19.19 -46.99
CA LEU A 24 -51.80 -19.84 -45.69
C LEU A 24 -50.39 -20.41 -45.45
N SER A 25 -49.64 -20.75 -46.50
CA SER A 25 -48.24 -21.19 -46.37
C SER A 25 -47.22 -20.05 -46.37
N ILE A 26 -47.50 -18.92 -47.04
CA ILE A 26 -46.58 -17.77 -47.11
C ILE A 26 -46.60 -16.93 -45.83
N VAL A 27 -47.77 -16.71 -45.21
CA VAL A 27 -47.89 -15.88 -43.99
C VAL A 27 -47.00 -16.38 -42.83
N PRO A 28 -46.96 -17.68 -42.47
CA PRO A 28 -46.07 -18.15 -41.40
C PRO A 28 -44.60 -18.05 -41.78
N ILE A 29 -44.23 -18.19 -43.06
CA ILE A 29 -42.84 -18.02 -43.52
C ILE A 29 -42.41 -16.56 -43.36
N ILE A 30 -43.25 -15.59 -43.74
CA ILE A 30 -43.00 -14.17 -43.53
C ILE A 30 -42.90 -13.87 -42.02
N GLY A 31 -43.76 -14.48 -41.20
CA GLY A 31 -43.69 -14.36 -39.73
C GLY A 31 -42.38 -14.87 -39.14
N VAL A 32 -41.87 -16.02 -39.60
CA VAL A 32 -40.59 -16.58 -39.15
C VAL A 32 -39.41 -15.71 -39.60
N ILE A 33 -39.42 -15.21 -40.84
CA ILE A 33 -38.38 -14.31 -41.36
C ILE A 33 -38.36 -12.99 -40.56
N ALA A 34 -39.53 -12.40 -40.30
CA ALA A 34 -39.65 -11.19 -39.48
C ALA A 34 -39.18 -11.43 -38.04
N ALA A 35 -39.56 -12.55 -37.42
CA ALA A 35 -39.08 -12.91 -36.08
C ALA A 35 -37.56 -13.15 -36.04
N PHE A 36 -36.99 -13.76 -37.07
CA PHE A 36 -35.54 -13.93 -37.20
C PHE A 36 -34.80 -12.59 -37.32
N HIS A 37 -35.28 -11.67 -38.17
CA HIS A 37 -34.70 -10.33 -38.30
C HIS A 37 -34.83 -9.50 -37.02
N LEU A 38 -35.95 -9.60 -36.30
CA LEU A 38 -36.12 -8.95 -35.00
C LEU A 38 -35.15 -9.52 -33.97
N ARG A 39 -35.02 -10.85 -33.89
CA ARG A 39 -34.10 -11.51 -32.97
C ARG A 39 -32.64 -11.16 -33.26
N THR A 40 -32.20 -11.23 -34.51
CA THR A 40 -30.82 -10.88 -34.89
C THR A 40 -30.56 -9.39 -34.67
N GLY A 41 -31.54 -8.52 -34.93
CA GLY A 41 -31.47 -7.10 -34.59
C GLY A 41 -31.29 -6.86 -33.09
N VAL A 42 -32.02 -7.60 -32.24
CA VAL A 42 -31.87 -7.54 -30.77
C VAL A 42 -30.52 -8.09 -30.32
N GLU A 43 -30.08 -9.25 -30.82
CA GLU A 43 -28.78 -9.84 -30.48
C GLU A 43 -27.60 -8.94 -30.92
N MET A 44 -27.69 -8.29 -32.09
CA MET A 44 -26.70 -7.32 -32.55
C MET A 44 -26.65 -6.08 -31.65
N LYS A 45 -27.81 -5.55 -31.24
CA LYS A 45 -27.86 -4.41 -30.30
C LYS A 45 -27.28 -4.77 -28.93
N ILE A 46 -27.58 -5.96 -28.41
CA ILE A 46 -26.99 -6.46 -27.16
C ILE A 46 -25.47 -6.61 -27.30
N HIS A 47 -25.01 -7.16 -28.42
CA HIS A 47 -23.57 -7.34 -28.66
C HIS A 47 -22.83 -5.99 -28.81
N GLN A 48 -23.45 -5.00 -29.47
CA GLN A 48 -22.93 -3.63 -29.56
C GLN A 48 -22.88 -2.95 -28.19
N ALA A 49 -23.98 -3.02 -27.41
CA ALA A 49 -24.02 -2.48 -26.06
C ALA A 49 -22.91 -3.08 -25.18
N ARG A 50 -22.73 -4.41 -25.21
CA ARG A 50 -21.66 -5.09 -24.46
C ARG A 50 -20.26 -4.67 -24.91
N LYS A 51 -20.06 -4.41 -26.20
CA LYS A 51 -18.79 -3.87 -26.71
C LYS A 51 -18.53 -2.47 -26.14
N PHE A 52 -19.54 -1.60 -26.12
CA PHE A 52 -19.42 -0.27 -25.53
C PHE A 52 -19.17 -0.33 -24.02
N GLU A 53 -19.81 -1.24 -23.29
CA GLU A 53 -19.55 -1.47 -21.86
C GLU A 53 -18.10 -1.89 -21.59
N ILE A 54 -17.57 -2.86 -22.34
CA ILE A 54 -16.18 -3.30 -22.18
C ILE A 54 -15.21 -2.16 -22.50
N ARG A 55 -15.44 -1.41 -23.59
CA ARG A 55 -14.61 -0.26 -23.96
C ARG A 55 -14.64 0.84 -22.91
N ALA A 56 -15.83 1.19 -22.40
CA ALA A 56 -15.98 2.19 -21.35
C ALA A 56 -15.25 1.76 -20.07
N SER A 57 -15.40 0.52 -19.61
CA SER A 57 -14.66 0.00 -18.46
C SER A 57 -13.14 0.03 -18.66
N GLN A 58 -12.66 -0.38 -19.83
CA GLN A 58 -11.23 -0.36 -20.16
C GLN A 58 -10.67 1.07 -20.17
N ARG A 59 -11.40 2.04 -20.74
CA ARG A 59 -11.00 3.45 -20.75
C ARG A 59 -10.99 4.05 -19.34
N ALA A 60 -11.97 3.74 -18.51
CA ALA A 60 -12.00 4.20 -17.12
C ALA A 60 -10.80 3.66 -16.32
N ILE A 61 -10.48 2.36 -16.45
CA ILE A 61 -9.31 1.75 -15.79
C ILE A 61 -8.01 2.37 -16.34
N ALA A 62 -7.88 2.52 -17.66
CA ALA A 62 -6.69 3.10 -18.26
C ALA A 62 -6.45 4.55 -17.77
N ALA A 63 -7.50 5.37 -17.67
CA ALA A 63 -7.38 6.71 -17.13
C ALA A 63 -6.98 6.74 -15.65
N LEU A 64 -7.47 5.79 -14.84
CA LEU A 64 -7.02 5.64 -13.45
C LEU A 64 -5.53 5.25 -13.37
N GLU A 65 -5.04 4.35 -14.21
CA GLU A 65 -3.63 3.97 -14.23
C GLU A 65 -2.72 5.12 -14.71
N VAL A 66 -3.18 5.92 -15.68
CA VAL A 66 -2.47 7.14 -16.10
C VAL A 66 -2.37 8.13 -14.94
N ALA A 67 -3.49 8.42 -14.27
CA ALA A 67 -3.53 9.31 -13.11
C ALA A 67 -2.63 8.79 -11.98
N ARG A 68 -2.71 7.49 -11.66
CA ARG A 68 -1.84 6.82 -10.68
C ARG A 68 -0.36 7.01 -11.04
N ASN A 69 0.02 6.75 -12.28
CA ASN A 69 1.41 6.90 -12.71
C ASN A 69 1.89 8.36 -12.66
N GLN A 70 1.04 9.34 -12.98
CA GLN A 70 1.39 10.75 -12.82
C GLN A 70 1.60 11.13 -11.37
N VAL A 71 0.74 10.66 -10.47
CA VAL A 71 0.88 10.87 -9.04
C VAL A 71 2.17 10.20 -8.52
N LEU A 72 2.47 8.97 -8.92
CA LEU A 72 3.71 8.27 -8.55
C LEU A 72 4.98 8.97 -9.05
N ASN A 73 4.91 9.65 -10.20
CA ASN A 73 6.04 10.36 -10.80
C ASN A 73 6.16 11.82 -10.35
N SER A 74 5.20 12.34 -9.61
CA SER A 74 5.24 13.70 -9.08
C SER A 74 6.22 13.81 -7.92
N SER A 75 6.90 14.95 -7.82
CA SER A 75 7.81 15.20 -6.70
C SER A 75 6.99 15.45 -5.43
N TYR A 76 6.96 14.47 -4.54
CA TYR A 76 6.43 14.67 -3.19
C TYR A 76 7.39 15.58 -2.44
N THR A 77 6.95 16.82 -2.19
CA THR A 77 7.63 17.72 -1.26
C THR A 77 6.83 17.71 0.04
N SER A 78 7.52 17.79 1.17
CA SER A 78 7.02 17.51 2.53
C SER A 78 5.92 18.45 3.05
N SER A 79 5.27 19.26 2.20
CA SER A 79 4.16 20.12 2.57
C SER A 79 2.93 19.92 1.68
N ASN A 80 1.93 19.22 2.25
CA ASN A 80 0.52 19.12 1.86
C ASN A 80 0.15 18.54 0.48
N ASN A 81 -1.10 18.06 0.45
CA ASN A 81 -2.04 17.70 -0.63
C ASN A 81 -1.81 18.32 -2.04
N ASP A 82 -1.05 19.39 -2.13
CA ASP A 82 -0.77 20.16 -3.34
C ASP A 82 -0.14 19.30 -4.42
N VAL A 83 0.63 18.26 -4.08
CA VAL A 83 1.26 17.38 -5.07
C VAL A 83 0.26 16.41 -5.71
N LEU A 84 -0.58 15.73 -4.92
CA LEU A 84 -1.66 14.90 -5.46
C LEU A 84 -2.60 15.76 -6.31
N GLN A 85 -3.01 16.92 -5.79
CA GLN A 85 -3.89 17.85 -6.50
C GLN A 85 -3.23 18.47 -7.73
N ALA A 86 -1.94 18.84 -7.69
CA ALA A 86 -1.22 19.41 -8.83
C ALA A 86 -0.90 18.36 -9.91
N ALA A 87 -0.51 17.14 -9.52
CA ALA A 87 -0.31 16.03 -10.46
C ALA A 87 -1.59 15.74 -11.23
N LEU A 88 -2.75 15.82 -10.56
CA LEU A 88 -4.05 15.65 -11.20
C LEU A 88 -4.47 16.87 -12.03
N THR A 89 -4.14 18.08 -11.59
CA THR A 89 -4.35 19.30 -12.39
C THR A 89 -3.48 19.31 -13.65
N GLN A 90 -2.30 18.66 -13.62
CA GLN A 90 -1.41 18.57 -14.78
C GLN A 90 -1.95 17.64 -15.88
N VAL A 91 -2.77 16.65 -15.54
CA VAL A 91 -3.53 15.81 -16.49
C VAL A 91 -4.40 16.66 -17.40
N GLU A 92 -5.00 17.73 -16.87
CA GLU A 92 -5.86 18.66 -17.61
C GLU A 92 -5.11 19.36 -18.76
N ASN A 93 -3.79 19.50 -18.62
CA ASN A 93 -2.93 20.20 -19.58
C ASN A 93 -2.17 19.25 -20.52
N SER A 94 -2.06 17.97 -20.19
CA SER A 94 -1.50 16.97 -21.10
C SER A 94 -2.60 16.47 -22.03
N SER A 95 -2.95 17.25 -23.05
CA SER A 95 -3.61 16.73 -24.24
C SER A 95 -2.76 15.55 -24.74
N LEU A 96 -3.23 14.32 -24.51
CA LEU A 96 -2.59 13.11 -25.01
C LEU A 96 -2.63 13.14 -26.53
N MET A 97 -1.54 13.63 -27.14
CA MET A 97 -1.20 13.52 -28.54
C MET A 97 -2.35 13.70 -29.54
N SER A 98 -2.77 14.93 -29.79
CA SER A 98 -3.00 15.36 -31.16
C SER A 98 -1.94 16.42 -31.49
N GLY A 99 -1.16 16.15 -32.54
CA GLY A 99 -0.04 16.99 -32.90
C GLY A 99 -0.52 18.32 -33.48
N ASP A 100 -0.54 19.38 -32.69
CA ASP A 100 -0.32 20.73 -33.20
C ASP A 100 0.17 21.69 -32.10
N PRO A 101 1.28 22.43 -32.30
CA PRO A 101 1.90 23.19 -31.22
C PRO A 101 1.50 24.66 -31.30
N TYR A 102 0.34 25.09 -30.79
CA TYR A 102 0.10 26.51 -30.44
C TYR A 102 -1.27 26.66 -29.79
N PHE A 103 -1.36 26.84 -28.47
CA PHE A 103 -2.28 27.80 -27.81
C PHE A 103 -1.84 28.01 -26.35
N GLY A 104 -1.93 29.26 -25.88
CA GLY A 104 -1.32 29.76 -24.66
C GLY A 104 -2.10 29.48 -23.36
N ASP A 105 -1.36 29.59 -22.26
CA ASP A 105 -1.75 29.31 -20.88
C ASP A 105 -2.99 30.12 -20.43
N GLY A 106 -4.00 29.41 -19.95
CA GLY A 106 -5.15 29.98 -19.26
C GLY A 106 -5.84 28.94 -18.38
N TYR A 107 -5.77 29.10 -17.06
CA TYR A 107 -6.40 28.24 -16.07
C TYR A 107 -7.93 28.45 -16.05
N VAL A 108 -8.71 27.37 -16.01
CA VAL A 108 -10.16 27.42 -15.83
C VAL A 108 -10.59 26.39 -14.80
N ALA A 109 -11.15 26.83 -13.66
CA ALA A 109 -11.85 25.94 -12.75
C ALA A 109 -13.37 26.13 -12.90
N PHE A 110 -14.11 25.03 -12.81
CA PHE A 110 -15.57 25.00 -12.85
C PHE A 110 -16.15 24.71 -11.46
N ASP A 111 -17.08 25.56 -11.01
CA ASP A 111 -17.89 25.27 -9.83
C ASP A 111 -19.03 24.31 -10.22
N VAL A 112 -18.93 23.08 -9.69
CA VAL A 112 -19.82 21.95 -10.01
C VAL A 112 -21.25 22.15 -9.49
N ASN A 113 -21.47 23.05 -8.52
CA ASN A 113 -22.82 23.32 -8.00
C ASN A 113 -23.55 24.39 -8.80
N THR A 114 -22.84 25.24 -9.55
CA THR A 114 -23.44 26.38 -10.24
C THR A 114 -23.26 26.35 -11.76
N GLY A 115 -22.41 25.47 -12.29
CA GLY A 115 -22.14 25.37 -13.72
C GLY A 115 -21.53 26.64 -14.33
N ARG A 116 -21.00 27.53 -13.48
CA ARG A 116 -20.39 28.80 -13.90
C ARG A 116 -18.87 28.70 -13.88
N LYS A 117 -18.26 29.36 -14.87
CA LYS A 117 -16.82 29.61 -14.94
C LYS A 117 -16.41 30.47 -13.74
N VAL A 118 -15.55 29.96 -12.87
CA VAL A 118 -14.99 30.74 -11.76
C VAL A 118 -13.58 31.16 -12.16
N GLU A 119 -13.39 32.48 -12.28
CA GLU A 119 -12.09 33.08 -12.55
C GLU A 119 -11.34 33.17 -11.21
N ILE A 120 -10.31 32.33 -11.03
CA ILE A 120 -9.51 32.32 -9.81
C ILE A 120 -8.53 33.50 -9.88
N GLN A 121 -8.84 34.58 -9.16
CA GLN A 121 -7.82 35.56 -8.77
C GLN A 121 -7.02 34.98 -7.60
N THR A 122 -5.73 34.76 -7.81
CA THR A 122 -4.77 34.30 -6.80
C THR A 122 -4.53 35.40 -5.76
N GLY A 123 -5.45 35.50 -4.79
CA GLY A 123 -5.30 36.32 -3.59
C GLY A 123 -5.02 35.42 -2.38
N THR A 124 -3.91 35.68 -1.70
CA THR A 124 -3.50 35.01 -0.46
C THR A 124 -4.48 35.31 0.68
N GLY A 125 -5.33 34.34 1.03
CA GLY A 125 -6.06 34.36 2.29
C GLY A 125 -7.46 33.78 2.21
N LEU A 126 -7.59 32.47 2.38
CA LEU A 126 -8.85 31.79 2.72
C LEU A 126 -8.55 30.41 3.31
N ALA A 127 -8.12 30.39 4.58
CA ALA A 127 -7.97 29.19 5.39
C ALA A 127 -8.96 29.26 6.56
N ALA A 128 -10.20 28.83 6.34
CA ALA A 128 -11.11 28.27 7.34
C ALA A 128 -12.46 27.96 6.68
N ASN A 129 -12.84 26.69 6.66
CA ASN A 129 -14.12 26.13 6.18
C ASN A 129 -14.21 25.79 4.68
N LEU A 130 -13.45 24.79 4.24
CA LEU A 130 -13.65 24.16 2.93
C LEU A 130 -14.15 22.72 3.09
N ARG A 131 -15.47 22.56 2.91
CA ARG A 131 -16.13 21.26 2.77
C ARG A 131 -15.99 20.80 1.32
N ALA A 132 -15.45 19.58 1.15
CA ALA A 132 -15.52 18.73 -0.04
C ALA A 132 -15.45 19.44 -1.41
N TYR A 133 -14.24 19.80 -1.86
CA TYR A 133 -14.04 20.09 -3.26
C TYR A 133 -14.02 18.80 -4.07
N ARG A 134 -14.86 18.76 -5.11
CA ARG A 134 -14.79 17.78 -6.20
C ARG A 134 -14.07 18.46 -7.35
N HIS A 135 -12.80 18.13 -7.57
CA HIS A 135 -12.08 18.57 -8.76
C HIS A 135 -12.42 17.64 -9.93
N LEU A 136 -12.82 18.22 -11.06
CA LEU A 136 -13.14 17.52 -12.31
C LEU A 136 -11.96 17.71 -13.26
N VAL A 137 -11.33 16.61 -13.68
CA VAL A 137 -10.40 16.61 -14.81
C VAL A 137 -11.09 15.89 -15.96
N THR A 138 -11.25 16.54 -17.11
CA THR A 138 -11.80 15.89 -18.31
C THR A 138 -10.67 15.64 -19.30
N ILE A 139 -10.46 14.39 -19.67
CA ILE A 139 -9.53 13.97 -20.72
C ILE A 139 -10.38 13.58 -21.93
N ASP A 140 -10.46 14.45 -22.93
CA ASP A 140 -11.03 14.09 -24.23
C ASP A 140 -9.96 13.29 -25.00
N LEU A 141 -10.24 12.01 -25.24
CA LEU A 141 -9.39 11.13 -26.05
C LEU A 141 -10.00 11.06 -27.45
N GLU A 142 -9.52 11.92 -28.36
CA GLU A 142 -9.86 11.80 -29.79
C GLU A 142 -9.18 10.55 -30.38
N ASP A 143 -10.00 9.59 -30.79
CA ASP A 143 -9.53 8.31 -31.34
C ASP A 143 -9.43 8.42 -32.88
N ASP A 144 -8.33 8.98 -33.37
CA ASP A 144 -8.13 9.28 -34.80
C ASP A 144 -7.73 8.03 -35.64
N LEU A 145 -7.76 6.83 -35.05
CA LEU A 145 -7.12 5.63 -35.61
C LEU A 145 -8.04 4.69 -36.43
N THR A 146 -9.36 4.93 -36.51
CA THR A 146 -10.26 3.94 -37.15
C THR A 146 -10.99 4.41 -38.42
N GLY A 147 -10.98 5.70 -38.76
CA GLY A 147 -11.66 6.21 -39.97
C GLY A 147 -13.18 5.98 -40.01
N GLU A 148 -13.78 5.49 -38.92
CA GLU A 148 -15.21 5.39 -38.69
C GLU A 148 -15.67 6.70 -38.05
N THR A 149 -16.34 7.55 -38.83
CA THR A 149 -16.93 8.82 -38.39
C THR A 149 -18.26 8.57 -37.67
N ASP A 150 -18.20 7.87 -36.54
CA ASP A 150 -19.35 7.71 -35.65
C ASP A 150 -19.29 8.79 -34.56
N ASP A 151 -20.28 9.70 -34.56
CA ASP A 151 -20.39 10.94 -33.76
C ASP A 151 -20.39 10.76 -32.22
N ALA A 152 -20.15 9.55 -31.72
CA ALA A 152 -20.04 9.30 -30.30
C ALA A 152 -18.64 9.66 -29.81
N THR A 153 -18.40 10.95 -29.52
CA THR A 153 -17.21 11.39 -28.78
C THR A 153 -17.10 10.60 -27.48
N ASP A 154 -16.12 9.71 -27.40
CA ASP A 154 -15.77 8.99 -26.18
C ASP A 154 -15.18 9.99 -25.17
N LYS A 155 -15.78 10.08 -23.99
CA LYS A 155 -15.37 11.04 -22.95
C LYS A 155 -14.84 10.32 -21.74
N VAL A 156 -13.68 10.74 -21.24
CA VAL A 156 -13.13 10.23 -19.98
C VAL A 156 -12.92 11.38 -19.01
N SER A 157 -13.34 11.22 -17.77
CA SER A 157 -13.13 12.22 -16.72
C SER A 157 -12.61 11.54 -15.47
N VAL A 158 -11.59 12.13 -14.83
CA VAL A 158 -11.04 11.66 -13.56
C VAL A 158 -11.40 12.67 -12.47
N TYR A 159 -11.87 12.17 -11.34
CA TYR A 159 -12.28 12.95 -10.17
C TYR A 159 -11.46 12.46 -8.98
N VAL A 160 -11.17 13.36 -8.05
CA VAL A 160 -10.68 12.98 -6.73
C VAL A 160 -11.60 13.50 -5.67
N VAL A 161 -11.98 12.59 -4.77
CA VAL A 161 -12.86 12.86 -3.65
C VAL A 161 -12.05 12.67 -2.38
N ASN A 162 -11.89 13.75 -1.63
CA ASN A 162 -11.25 13.70 -0.31
C ASN A 162 -12.17 12.93 0.67
N LEU A 163 -11.62 11.92 1.33
CA LEU A 163 -12.32 11.12 2.36
C LEU A 163 -11.87 11.57 3.76
N ALA A 164 -12.27 10.86 4.81
CA ALA A 164 -11.75 11.17 6.15
C ALA A 164 -10.29 10.69 6.30
N GLY A 165 -9.48 11.45 7.05
CA GLY A 165 -8.05 11.18 7.22
C GLY A 165 -7.23 11.59 5.99
N MET A 166 -6.12 10.88 5.73
CA MET A 166 -5.26 11.09 4.54
C MET A 166 -5.72 10.26 3.33
N TRP A 167 -6.98 9.84 3.30
CA TRP A 167 -7.53 9.00 2.25
C TRP A 167 -8.28 9.83 1.20
N HIS A 168 -8.13 9.41 -0.05
CA HIS A 168 -8.79 9.93 -1.22
C HIS A 168 -9.37 8.79 -2.03
N MET A 169 -10.41 9.08 -2.80
CA MET A 169 -10.94 8.20 -3.83
C MET A 169 -10.71 8.86 -5.19
N MET A 170 -9.87 8.24 -6.02
CA MET A 170 -9.81 8.55 -7.44
C MET A 170 -10.94 7.82 -8.15
N GLU A 171 -11.74 8.54 -8.93
CA GLU A 171 -12.85 8.00 -9.69
C GLU A 171 -12.66 8.38 -11.16
N ALA A 172 -12.52 7.43 -12.07
CA ALA A 172 -12.55 7.70 -13.51
C ALA A 172 -13.90 7.28 -14.09
N ARG A 173 -14.55 8.18 -14.83
CA ARG A 173 -15.77 7.92 -15.57
C ARG A 173 -15.46 7.95 -17.05
N ALA A 174 -15.78 6.87 -17.76
CA ALA A 174 -15.69 6.82 -19.21
C ALA A 174 -17.09 6.64 -19.81
N THR A 175 -17.38 7.38 -20.88
CA THR A 175 -18.62 7.29 -21.64
C THR A 175 -18.29 6.92 -23.08
N VAL A 176 -18.88 5.84 -23.59
CA VAL A 176 -18.72 5.33 -24.95
C VAL A 176 -20.12 5.12 -25.53
N GLY A 177 -20.52 5.96 -26.49
CA GLY A 177 -21.92 6.07 -26.90
C GLY A 177 -22.82 6.47 -25.72
N ASP A 178 -23.93 5.75 -25.52
CA ASP A 178 -24.85 5.95 -24.39
C ASP A 178 -24.44 5.20 -23.10
N VAL A 179 -23.31 4.49 -23.12
CA VAL A 179 -22.86 3.67 -22.00
C VAL A 179 -21.83 4.42 -21.18
N SER A 180 -22.09 4.56 -19.87
CA SER A 180 -21.13 5.10 -18.91
C SER A 180 -20.65 4.02 -17.94
N ARG A 181 -19.35 4.02 -17.65
CA ARG A 181 -18.72 3.16 -16.63
C ARG A 181 -17.84 3.98 -15.72
N THR A 182 -17.82 3.62 -14.44
CA THR A 182 -16.99 4.27 -13.42
C THR A 182 -15.98 3.26 -12.90
N ALA A 183 -14.71 3.62 -12.85
CA ALA A 183 -13.69 2.91 -12.09
C ALA A 183 -13.30 3.76 -10.87
N ARG A 184 -13.02 3.13 -9.74
CA ARG A 184 -12.58 3.76 -8.49
C ARG A 184 -11.31 3.12 -7.97
N MET A 185 -10.46 3.93 -7.36
CA MET A 185 -9.24 3.51 -6.68
C MET A 185 -9.08 4.34 -5.41
N LEU A 186 -8.76 3.70 -4.29
CA LEU A 186 -8.44 4.41 -3.06
C LEU A 186 -6.97 4.80 -3.06
N VAL A 187 -6.67 6.01 -2.60
CA VAL A 187 -5.32 6.55 -2.50
C VAL A 187 -5.13 7.15 -1.12
N ARG A 188 -4.08 6.75 -0.43
CA ARG A 188 -3.61 7.44 0.77
C ARG A 188 -2.50 8.38 0.37
N GLU A 189 -2.48 9.60 0.91
CA GLU A 189 -1.44 10.60 0.58
C GLU A 189 -0.04 10.11 0.93
N ARG A 190 0.08 9.42 2.06
CA ARG A 190 1.35 8.95 2.62
C ARG A 190 1.24 7.47 2.96
N ASP A 191 2.26 6.73 2.60
CA ASP A 191 2.38 5.30 2.81
C ASP A 191 3.10 5.08 4.15
N PRO A 192 2.61 4.26 5.09
CA PRO A 192 3.34 4.07 6.33
C PRO A 192 4.72 3.44 6.08
N PHE A 193 5.75 3.88 6.81
CA PHE A 193 7.08 3.25 6.73
C PHE A 193 7.03 1.77 7.08
N THR A 194 6.05 1.39 7.89
CA THR A 194 5.76 0.00 8.25
C THR A 194 5.32 -0.87 7.09
N ARG A 195 5.23 -0.38 5.83
CA ARG A 195 5.05 -1.26 4.67
C ARG A 195 6.25 -2.15 4.39
N PHE A 196 7.44 -1.70 4.78
CA PHE A 196 8.68 -2.41 4.54
C PHE A 196 8.96 -3.33 5.72
N SER A 197 9.28 -4.59 5.46
CA SER A 197 9.88 -5.42 6.50
C SER A 197 11.31 -4.97 6.78
N ILE A 198 12.03 -4.50 5.75
CA ILE A 198 13.38 -3.95 5.87
C ILE A 198 13.52 -2.70 5.01
N PHE A 199 13.89 -1.58 5.62
CA PHE A 199 14.24 -0.32 4.96
C PHE A 199 15.57 0.21 5.49
N ILE A 200 16.55 0.48 4.61
CA ILE A 200 17.87 1.00 4.99
C ILE A 200 18.27 2.22 4.16
N ASP A 201 18.60 3.33 4.82
CA ASP A 201 18.88 4.60 4.15
C ASP A 201 20.33 4.74 3.63
N ASN A 202 21.30 4.81 4.52
CA ASN A 202 22.65 5.29 4.19
C ASN A 202 23.71 4.19 4.11
N HIS A 203 23.38 2.94 4.47
CA HIS A 203 24.29 1.80 4.41
C HIS A 203 23.85 0.74 3.41
N TYR A 204 24.81 -0.07 2.96
CA TYR A 204 24.49 -1.32 2.27
C TYR A 204 23.74 -2.24 3.22
N GLN A 205 22.69 -2.88 2.72
CA GLN A 205 21.99 -3.93 3.44
C GLN A 205 22.37 -5.28 2.85
N GLY A 206 22.91 -6.15 3.68
CA GLY A 206 23.10 -7.56 3.32
C GLY A 206 21.92 -8.39 3.75
N ILE A 207 21.41 -9.20 2.84
CA ILE A 207 20.30 -10.12 3.11
C ILE A 207 20.74 -11.55 2.82
N ALA A 208 20.50 -12.40 3.80
CA ALA A 208 20.62 -13.85 3.71
C ALA A 208 19.26 -14.46 4.05
N GLY A 209 18.99 -15.65 3.52
CA GLY A 209 17.73 -16.36 3.77
C GLY A 209 16.59 -15.88 2.88
N SER A 210 15.39 -15.79 3.45
CA SER A 210 14.14 -15.52 2.71
C SER A 210 13.18 -14.68 3.56
N PRO A 211 13.58 -13.44 3.94
CA PRO A 211 12.70 -12.55 4.67
C PRO A 211 11.40 -12.30 3.90
N ARG A 212 10.29 -12.18 4.63
CA ARG A 212 8.98 -11.81 4.10
C ARG A 212 8.76 -10.29 4.24
N GLY A 213 7.90 -9.75 3.38
CA GLY A 213 7.58 -8.32 3.27
C GLY A 213 8.48 -7.54 2.31
N ASP A 214 8.01 -6.33 1.98
CA ASP A 214 8.72 -5.46 1.05
C ASP A 214 10.10 -5.04 1.60
N ILE A 215 11.10 -5.05 0.74
CA ILE A 215 12.48 -4.70 1.07
C ILE A 215 12.91 -3.52 0.22
N HIS A 216 13.49 -2.51 0.88
CA HIS A 216 14.08 -1.37 0.20
C HIS A 216 15.41 -0.95 0.84
N THR A 217 16.33 -0.45 0.01
CA THR A 217 17.46 0.34 0.49
C THR A 217 17.75 1.50 -0.45
N ASN A 218 18.09 2.65 0.13
CA ASN A 218 18.58 3.81 -0.61
C ASN A 218 20.06 3.67 -1.01
N GLN A 219 20.70 2.54 -0.74
CA GLN A 219 22.03 2.20 -1.26
C GLN A 219 21.98 0.92 -2.11
N THR A 220 23.10 0.19 -2.16
CA THR A 220 23.21 -1.15 -2.74
C THR A 220 22.62 -2.20 -1.79
N LEU A 221 21.76 -3.06 -2.34
CA LEU A 221 21.33 -4.28 -1.66
C LEU A 221 22.28 -5.43 -1.99
N GLN A 222 22.89 -6.02 -0.97
CA GLN A 222 23.79 -7.15 -1.10
C GLN A 222 23.03 -8.46 -0.89
N LEU A 223 22.93 -9.27 -1.93
CA LEU A 223 22.25 -10.57 -1.91
C LEU A 223 23.28 -11.67 -1.71
N PHE A 224 23.14 -12.42 -0.61
CA PHE A 224 24.05 -13.49 -0.24
C PHE A 224 23.44 -14.86 -0.55
N PHE A 225 24.31 -15.80 -0.91
CA PHE A 225 24.01 -17.22 -1.14
C PHE A 225 23.15 -17.51 -2.38
N PRO A 226 23.34 -18.68 -3.03
CA PRO A 226 22.44 -19.15 -4.07
C PRO A 226 21.05 -19.48 -3.49
N ASP A 227 20.04 -19.50 -4.35
CA ASP A 227 18.69 -19.97 -4.06
C ASP A 227 17.89 -19.08 -3.07
N GLY A 228 18.28 -17.81 -2.94
CA GLY A 228 17.48 -16.82 -2.20
C GLY A 228 16.08 -16.71 -2.79
N ASN A 229 15.05 -16.80 -1.93
CA ASN A 229 13.65 -16.73 -2.33
C ASN A 229 12.95 -15.55 -1.64
N TYR A 230 12.67 -14.51 -2.42
CA TYR A 230 11.99 -13.30 -1.96
C TYR A 230 10.56 -13.32 -2.46
N ASP A 231 9.63 -13.48 -1.53
CA ASP A 231 8.22 -13.62 -1.88
C ASP A 231 7.54 -12.27 -2.15
N ASP A 232 8.05 -11.19 -1.56
CA ASP A 232 7.52 -9.83 -1.65
C ASP A 232 8.45 -8.91 -2.47
N PHE A 233 8.08 -7.64 -2.64
CA PHE A 233 8.77 -6.76 -3.58
C PHE A 233 10.14 -6.31 -3.05
N VAL A 234 11.18 -6.46 -3.86
CA VAL A 234 12.55 -6.08 -3.48
C VAL A 234 13.05 -4.92 -4.33
N SER A 235 13.58 -3.88 -3.69
CA SER A 235 14.11 -2.72 -4.41
C SER A 235 15.38 -2.13 -3.80
N ALA A 236 16.18 -1.49 -4.64
CA ALA A 236 17.38 -0.77 -4.22
C ALA A 236 17.60 0.45 -5.11
N LYS A 237 17.99 1.58 -4.52
CA LYS A 237 18.30 2.81 -5.27
C LYS A 237 19.53 2.62 -6.15
N ASP A 238 20.63 2.13 -5.58
CA ASP A 238 21.92 2.00 -6.29
C ASP A 238 22.13 0.64 -6.95
N GLY A 239 21.14 -0.25 -6.79
CA GLY A 239 21.08 -1.55 -7.45
C GLY A 239 21.46 -2.72 -6.54
N PHE A 240 21.69 -3.88 -7.17
CA PHE A 240 21.97 -5.14 -6.46
C PHE A 240 23.43 -5.56 -6.63
N GLU A 241 24.05 -5.99 -5.55
CA GLU A 241 25.35 -6.65 -5.54
C GLU A 241 25.17 -8.13 -5.19
N TRP A 242 25.74 -9.01 -6.00
CA TRP A 242 25.59 -10.46 -5.88
C TRP A 242 26.83 -11.06 -5.23
N LEU A 243 26.69 -11.67 -4.05
CA LEU A 243 27.79 -12.18 -3.25
C LEU A 243 27.65 -13.68 -2.98
N ILE A 244 28.78 -14.35 -2.74
CA ILE A 244 28.85 -15.76 -2.30
C ILE A 244 28.01 -16.72 -3.20
N GLY A 245 28.10 -16.54 -4.51
CA GLY A 245 27.42 -17.41 -5.49
C GLY A 245 25.97 -17.05 -5.79
N ALA A 246 25.42 -16.02 -5.16
CA ALA A 246 24.16 -15.42 -5.60
C ALA A 246 24.29 -14.87 -7.03
N SER A 247 23.19 -14.88 -7.77
CA SER A 247 23.05 -14.32 -9.11
C SER A 247 21.57 -14.13 -9.41
N LEU A 248 21.26 -13.33 -10.43
CA LEU A 248 19.88 -13.20 -10.91
C LEU A 248 19.29 -14.55 -11.38
N GLY A 249 20.12 -15.47 -11.87
CA GLY A 249 19.67 -16.76 -12.41
C GLY A 249 19.32 -17.81 -11.36
N ASN A 250 19.73 -17.61 -10.10
CA ASN A 250 19.47 -18.51 -8.98
C ASN A 250 18.87 -17.77 -7.78
N THR A 251 18.26 -16.61 -7.99
CA THR A 251 17.53 -15.85 -6.97
C THR A 251 16.13 -15.59 -7.48
N SER A 252 15.12 -15.89 -6.66
CA SER A 252 13.71 -15.75 -7.04
C SER A 252 13.12 -14.48 -6.41
N PHE A 253 12.42 -13.69 -7.21
CA PHE A 253 11.67 -12.50 -6.79
C PHE A 253 10.21 -12.68 -7.21
N ASN A 254 9.40 -13.31 -6.37
CA ASN A 254 8.07 -13.80 -6.76
C ASN A 254 7.08 -12.66 -7.00
N SER A 255 7.21 -11.56 -6.24
CA SER A 255 6.44 -10.33 -6.43
C SER A 255 7.16 -9.28 -7.28
N GLY A 256 8.31 -9.62 -7.87
CA GLY A 256 9.12 -8.73 -8.69
C GLY A 256 10.17 -7.94 -7.93
N TYR A 257 11.01 -7.22 -8.68
CA TYR A 257 12.08 -6.39 -8.14
C TYR A 257 12.30 -5.13 -8.99
N ALA A 258 12.92 -4.11 -8.39
CA ALA A 258 13.34 -2.91 -9.10
C ALA A 258 14.70 -2.38 -8.62
N ALA A 259 15.63 -2.19 -9.56
CA ALA A 259 16.99 -1.73 -9.30
C ALA A 259 17.62 -1.21 -10.61
N PRO A 260 18.09 0.05 -10.70
CA PRO A 260 18.01 1.10 -9.69
C PRO A 260 16.58 1.63 -9.48
N THR A 261 16.34 2.31 -8.36
CA THR A 261 15.07 2.98 -8.03
C THR A 261 15.29 4.39 -7.51
N ALA A 262 14.22 5.18 -7.37
CA ALA A 262 14.28 6.49 -6.73
C ALA A 262 14.44 6.33 -5.21
N GLU A 263 15.28 7.19 -4.63
CA GLU A 263 15.45 7.33 -3.18
C GLU A 263 14.10 7.59 -2.48
N ILE A 264 13.97 7.04 -1.29
CA ILE A 264 12.86 7.29 -0.37
C ILE A 264 13.40 8.14 0.78
N ALA A 265 12.95 9.38 0.91
CA ALA A 265 13.42 10.25 1.98
C ALA A 265 13.09 9.68 3.37
N MET A 266 14.09 9.61 4.25
CA MET A 266 13.90 9.24 5.65
C MET A 266 13.20 10.36 6.44
N PRO A 267 12.39 10.03 7.46
CA PRO A 267 11.89 10.99 8.44
C PRO A 267 13.05 11.68 9.16
N SER A 268 12.86 12.96 9.46
CA SER A 268 13.81 13.78 10.19
C SER A 268 13.61 13.69 11.71
N LEU A 269 14.57 14.21 12.48
CA LEU A 269 14.41 14.37 13.93
C LEU A 269 13.17 15.19 14.29
N ASN A 270 12.82 16.21 13.49
CA ASN A 270 11.63 17.01 13.72
C ASN A 270 10.34 16.18 13.63
N ASP A 271 10.32 15.14 12.79
CA ASP A 271 9.17 14.24 12.67
C ASP A 271 9.02 13.38 13.93
N ILE A 272 10.13 12.95 14.54
CA ILE A 272 10.14 12.25 15.85
C ILE A 272 9.67 13.19 16.96
N GLN A 273 10.18 14.42 17.00
CA GLN A 273 9.76 15.43 17.98
C GLN A 273 8.28 15.82 17.83
N GLY A 274 7.75 15.74 16.62
CA GLY A 274 6.33 15.90 16.34
C GLY A 274 5.43 14.87 17.03
N ILE A 275 5.97 13.77 17.56
CA ILE A 275 5.25 12.75 18.30
C ILE A 275 5.02 13.16 19.76
N GLN A 276 5.91 13.98 20.33
CA GLN A 276 5.87 14.39 21.74
C GLN A 276 4.48 14.88 22.22
N PRO A 277 3.74 15.72 21.48
CA PRO A 277 2.45 16.24 21.95
C PRO A 277 1.36 15.17 22.15
N PHE A 278 1.56 13.95 21.65
CA PHE A 278 0.62 12.83 21.79
C PHE A 278 0.87 12.00 23.06
N ALA A 279 2.02 12.17 23.72
CA ALA A 279 2.33 11.55 25.01
C ALA A 279 1.90 12.47 26.16
N ALA A 280 0.69 12.27 26.69
CA ALA A 280 0.27 12.96 27.91
C ALA A 280 0.96 12.34 29.14
N ALA A 281 1.18 13.14 30.19
CA ALA A 281 1.62 12.61 31.48
C ALA A 281 0.66 11.48 31.97
N PRO A 282 1.17 10.37 32.52
CA PRO A 282 2.56 10.11 32.91
C PRO A 282 3.45 9.46 31.82
N TYR A 283 2.98 9.34 30.58
CA TYR A 283 3.67 8.64 29.49
C TYR A 283 4.71 9.50 28.76
N TYR A 284 4.90 10.74 29.20
CA TYR A 284 5.97 11.63 28.75
C TYR A 284 7.02 11.76 29.86
N VAL A 285 8.25 11.33 29.56
CA VAL A 285 9.41 11.40 30.44
C VAL A 285 10.37 12.46 29.88
N ASP A 286 10.48 13.57 30.61
CA ASP A 286 11.27 14.74 30.22
C ASP A 286 12.79 14.57 30.44
N ASP A 287 13.54 15.61 30.03
CA ASP A 287 15.00 15.69 30.11
C ASP A 287 15.57 15.70 31.54
N THR A 288 14.72 15.70 32.58
CA THR A 288 15.19 15.62 33.97
C THR A 288 15.60 14.21 34.39
N TYR A 289 15.30 13.21 33.57
CA TYR A 289 15.68 11.80 33.72
C TYR A 289 16.72 11.38 32.70
N ASP A 290 17.71 10.59 33.11
CA ASP A 290 18.82 10.15 32.25
C ASP A 290 18.43 8.92 31.41
N ASN A 291 17.85 7.94 32.11
CA ASN A 291 17.62 6.60 31.59
C ASN A 291 16.20 6.17 31.91
N VAL A 292 15.49 5.65 30.90
CA VAL A 292 14.12 5.15 31.01
C VAL A 292 14.09 3.63 30.83
N GLU A 293 13.34 2.95 31.68
CA GLU A 293 13.09 1.51 31.63
C GLU A 293 11.58 1.31 31.39
N ILE A 294 11.21 0.53 30.39
CA ILE A 294 9.83 0.27 29.97
C ILE A 294 9.61 -1.24 29.92
N GLU A 295 8.66 -1.72 30.71
CA GLU A 295 8.27 -3.13 30.75
C GLU A 295 6.79 -3.26 30.43
N PHE A 296 6.46 -4.01 29.37
CA PHE A 296 5.08 -4.31 28.99
C PHE A 296 4.55 -5.56 29.69
N GLN A 297 3.31 -5.48 30.18
CA GLN A 297 2.65 -6.52 30.96
C GLN A 297 1.22 -6.76 30.45
N GLY A 298 1.09 -7.12 29.16
CA GLY A 298 -0.19 -7.26 28.48
C GLY A 298 -0.79 -5.91 28.14
N ASP A 299 -1.93 -5.57 28.71
CA ASP A 299 -2.61 -4.28 28.55
C ASP A 299 -2.08 -3.19 29.50
N GLN A 300 -1.03 -3.51 30.27
CA GLN A 300 -0.36 -2.63 31.22
C GLN A 300 1.09 -2.34 30.83
N VAL A 301 1.63 -1.27 31.39
CA VAL A 301 3.03 -0.86 31.24
C VAL A 301 3.58 -0.28 32.54
N VAL A 302 4.81 -0.67 32.86
CA VAL A 302 5.60 -0.10 33.94
C VAL A 302 6.69 0.78 33.33
N ILE A 303 6.72 2.05 33.73
CA ILE A 303 7.74 3.02 33.31
C ILE A 303 8.53 3.43 34.55
N LYS A 304 9.83 3.15 34.54
CA LYS A 304 10.77 3.65 35.55
C LYS A 304 11.76 4.60 34.90
N ALA A 305 12.21 5.59 35.65
CA ALA A 305 13.17 6.55 35.15
C ALA A 305 14.18 6.95 36.23
N ARG A 306 15.43 7.14 35.83
CA ARG A 306 16.52 7.58 36.73
C ARG A 306 16.66 9.09 36.71
N LYS A 307 16.40 9.76 37.84
CA LYS A 307 16.59 11.21 37.96
C LYS A 307 18.06 11.61 37.86
N ILE A 308 18.41 12.51 36.95
CA ILE A 308 19.80 12.98 36.75
C ILE A 308 20.38 13.56 38.05
N ALA A 309 19.60 14.40 38.74
CA ALA A 309 20.08 15.14 39.91
C ALA A 309 20.43 14.25 41.12
N THR A 310 19.82 13.07 41.24
CA THR A 310 19.94 12.21 42.43
C THR A 310 20.46 10.82 42.14
N GLY A 311 20.39 10.36 40.88
CA GLY A 311 20.64 8.99 40.47
C GLY A 311 19.58 7.99 40.93
N LEU A 312 18.51 8.43 41.62
CA LEU A 312 17.44 7.57 42.09
C LEU A 312 16.56 7.12 40.93
N VAL A 313 16.27 5.81 40.87
CA VAL A 313 15.26 5.24 39.98
C VAL A 313 13.90 5.34 40.66
N GLU A 314 12.92 5.90 39.97
CA GLU A 314 11.54 5.96 40.44
C GLU A 314 10.57 5.40 39.40
N THR A 315 9.49 4.80 39.87
CA THR A 315 8.36 4.41 39.03
C THR A 315 7.58 5.67 38.66
N VAL A 316 7.63 6.03 37.38
CA VAL A 316 6.88 7.16 36.81
C VAL A 316 5.43 6.74 36.56
N HIS A 317 5.23 5.50 36.09
CA HIS A 317 3.91 4.92 35.83
C HIS A 317 3.91 3.41 36.05
N ASP A 318 2.77 2.90 36.51
CA ASP A 318 2.47 1.48 36.68
C ASP A 318 0.95 1.34 36.55
N GLY A 319 0.50 0.92 35.36
CA GLY A 319 -0.92 0.85 35.03
C GLY A 319 -1.15 0.61 33.54
N ASP A 320 -2.35 0.93 33.06
CA ASP A 320 -2.77 0.68 31.69
C ASP A 320 -1.85 1.32 30.63
N LEU A 321 -1.90 0.81 29.40
CA LEU A 321 -1.28 1.45 28.24
C LEU A 321 -1.83 2.87 28.00
N PRO A 322 -1.06 3.80 27.38
CA PRO A 322 -1.52 5.15 27.10
C PRO A 322 -2.76 5.15 26.21
N PRO A 323 -3.81 5.93 26.53
CA PRO A 323 -5.02 6.01 25.68
C PRO A 323 -4.76 6.65 24.31
N GLY A 324 -3.70 7.47 24.19
CA GLY A 324 -3.20 8.00 22.92
C GLY A 324 -2.22 7.06 22.19
N GLY A 325 -1.85 5.95 22.83
CA GLY A 325 -0.93 4.96 22.26
C GLY A 325 0.51 5.42 22.14
N VAL A 326 0.96 6.41 22.92
CA VAL A 326 2.33 6.95 22.84
C VAL A 326 2.98 7.01 24.22
N ILE A 327 4.20 6.48 24.31
CA ILE A 327 5.17 6.70 25.38
C ILE A 327 6.34 7.47 24.77
N TYR A 328 6.73 8.60 25.35
CA TYR A 328 7.78 9.46 24.82
C TYR A 328 8.85 9.74 25.87
N ALA A 329 10.12 9.57 25.51
CA ALA A 329 11.28 9.88 26.34
C ALA A 329 12.20 10.89 25.63
N GLU A 330 12.55 11.98 26.31
CA GLU A 330 13.53 12.97 25.80
C GLU A 330 14.98 12.47 25.88
N ASN A 331 15.24 11.37 26.60
CA ASN A 331 16.53 10.70 26.67
C ASN A 331 16.39 9.20 26.31
N SER A 332 17.47 8.45 26.43
CA SER A 332 17.52 7.04 26.02
C SER A 332 16.59 6.13 26.85
N VAL A 333 15.98 5.17 26.16
CA VAL A 333 15.31 4.02 26.77
C VAL A 333 16.34 2.90 26.88
N ILE A 334 16.80 2.59 28.09
CA ILE A 334 17.88 1.62 28.31
C ILE A 334 17.37 0.19 28.53
N GLU A 335 16.09 0.03 28.84
CA GLU A 335 15.45 -1.27 28.97
C GLU A 335 14.07 -1.20 28.32
N LEU A 336 13.82 -2.09 27.36
CA LEU A 336 12.54 -2.29 26.71
C LEU A 336 12.31 -3.79 26.52
N GLY A 337 11.14 -4.27 26.94
CA GLY A 337 10.76 -5.68 26.81
C GLY A 337 9.35 -5.96 27.34
N GLY A 338 8.86 -7.17 27.11
CA GLY A 338 7.60 -7.68 27.64
C GLY A 338 6.53 -7.94 26.59
N ASP A 339 5.35 -8.31 27.07
CA ASP A 339 4.20 -8.70 26.24
C ASP A 339 3.22 -7.54 26.11
N VAL A 340 2.71 -7.28 24.91
CA VAL A 340 1.78 -6.17 24.62
C VAL A 340 0.46 -6.71 24.08
N ASN A 341 -0.61 -6.39 24.81
CA ASN A 341 -1.99 -6.53 24.37
C ASN A 341 -2.57 -5.12 24.11
N GLY A 342 -2.45 -4.66 22.87
CA GLY A 342 -2.87 -3.32 22.46
C GLY A 342 -1.85 -2.61 21.58
N ARG A 343 -2.07 -1.32 21.38
CA ARG A 343 -1.37 -0.51 20.38
C ARG A 343 -0.61 0.62 21.05
N VAL A 344 0.71 0.60 20.92
CA VAL A 344 1.60 1.57 21.58
C VAL A 344 2.81 1.88 20.72
N THR A 345 3.26 3.12 20.75
CA THR A 345 4.51 3.57 20.17
C THR A 345 5.39 4.13 21.28
N VAL A 346 6.60 3.60 21.41
CA VAL A 346 7.67 4.12 22.26
C VAL A 346 8.57 4.97 21.38
N ALA A 347 8.66 6.26 21.68
CA ALA A 347 9.53 7.21 20.99
C ALA A 347 10.61 7.76 21.93
N SER A 348 11.85 7.80 21.46
CA SER A 348 13.04 8.25 22.19
C SER A 348 13.85 9.23 21.33
N GLU A 349 14.22 10.39 21.90
CA GLU A 349 15.20 11.29 21.26
C GLU A 349 16.65 10.76 21.37
N GLY A 350 16.86 9.71 22.17
CA GLY A 350 18.13 9.01 22.32
C GLY A 350 18.12 7.63 21.67
N ASP A 351 18.82 6.71 22.32
CA ASP A 351 18.93 5.31 21.92
C ASP A 351 17.74 4.52 22.52
N VAL A 352 17.49 3.32 21.98
CA VAL A 352 16.61 2.33 22.60
C VAL A 352 17.37 1.00 22.73
N THR A 353 17.44 0.45 23.93
CA THR A 353 18.03 -0.87 24.17
C THR A 353 16.94 -1.86 24.56
N ILE A 354 16.83 -2.95 23.80
CA ILE A 354 15.88 -4.03 24.01
C ILE A 354 16.54 -5.10 24.88
N THR A 355 16.01 -5.31 26.08
CA THR A 355 16.61 -6.20 27.10
C THR A 355 15.91 -7.54 27.22
N ASP A 356 14.66 -7.64 26.75
CA ASP A 356 13.91 -8.88 26.65
C ASP A 356 13.05 -8.87 25.38
N SER A 357 12.45 -10.00 25.03
CA SER A 357 11.54 -10.10 23.89
C SER A 357 10.40 -9.10 24.01
N VAL A 358 10.01 -8.51 22.88
CA VAL A 358 8.80 -7.67 22.77
C VAL A 358 7.82 -8.47 21.94
N ARG A 359 6.68 -8.87 22.51
CA ARG A 359 5.73 -9.76 21.82
C ARG A 359 4.34 -9.17 21.78
N TYR A 360 3.72 -9.21 20.61
CA TYR A 360 2.28 -9.07 20.48
C TYR A 360 1.61 -10.28 21.12
N VAL A 361 0.64 -10.03 21.99
CA VAL A 361 -0.23 -11.06 22.57
C VAL A 361 -1.70 -10.68 22.37
N ASP A 362 -2.57 -11.67 22.40
CA ASP A 362 -4.03 -11.50 22.37
C ASP A 362 -4.64 -11.24 23.77
N GLY A 363 -5.98 -11.24 23.85
CA GLY A 363 -6.75 -11.06 25.09
C GLY A 363 -6.46 -12.09 26.17
N GLU A 364 -5.99 -13.27 25.78
CA GLU A 364 -5.67 -14.40 26.63
C GLU A 364 -4.17 -14.44 27.02
N GLY A 365 -3.35 -13.59 26.39
CA GLY A 365 -1.91 -13.53 26.59
C GLY A 365 -1.13 -14.50 25.69
N ASP A 366 -1.78 -15.11 24.69
CA ASP A 366 -1.11 -15.98 23.74
C ASP A 366 -0.39 -15.14 22.66
N PRO A 367 0.85 -15.48 22.28
CA PRO A 367 1.62 -14.69 21.34
C PRO A 367 1.05 -14.75 19.91
N ALA A 368 1.28 -13.70 19.13
CA ALA A 368 0.89 -13.62 17.72
C ALA A 368 1.58 -14.65 16.83
N MET A 369 2.72 -15.19 17.27
CA MET A 369 3.49 -16.20 16.55
C MET A 369 3.71 -17.43 17.43
N LEU A 370 3.68 -18.60 16.80
CA LEU A 370 3.89 -19.90 17.43
C LEU A 370 5.26 -20.47 17.03
N ASN A 371 5.77 -21.38 17.86
CA ASN A 371 7.02 -22.11 17.66
C ASN A 371 8.30 -21.24 17.55
N PRO A 372 8.58 -20.34 18.50
CA PRO A 372 9.75 -19.45 18.41
C PRO A 372 11.10 -20.18 18.41
N ASN A 373 11.14 -21.44 18.87
CA ASN A 373 12.34 -22.26 18.86
C ASN A 373 12.59 -22.97 17.51
N ASP A 374 11.68 -22.85 16.54
CA ASP A 374 11.78 -23.48 15.22
C ASP A 374 11.48 -22.43 14.13
N PRO A 375 12.49 -21.67 13.68
CA PRO A 375 12.31 -20.60 12.70
C PRO A 375 11.67 -21.05 11.38
N VAL A 376 11.84 -22.33 11.01
CA VAL A 376 11.23 -22.91 9.80
C VAL A 376 9.72 -23.07 9.95
N ASN A 377 9.24 -23.31 11.17
CA ASN A 377 7.82 -23.48 11.51
C ASN A 377 7.28 -22.31 12.34
N TYR A 378 7.95 -21.14 12.26
CA TYR A 378 7.50 -19.91 12.90
C TYR A 378 6.28 -19.39 12.14
N MET A 379 5.10 -19.53 12.75
CA MET A 379 3.84 -19.32 12.06
C MET A 379 2.88 -18.49 12.90
N GLU A 380 2.03 -17.73 12.24
CA GLU A 380 1.00 -16.91 12.88
C GLU A 380 0.05 -17.77 13.73
N ASN A 381 -0.26 -17.28 14.93
CA ASN A 381 -1.28 -17.84 15.79
C ASN A 381 -2.66 -17.58 15.17
N PRO A 382 -3.43 -18.62 14.78
CA PRO A 382 -4.73 -18.42 14.14
C PRO A 382 -5.79 -17.72 15.02
N ALA A 383 -5.56 -17.62 16.33
CA ALA A 383 -6.42 -16.89 17.26
C ALA A 383 -6.08 -15.39 17.33
N TYR A 384 -4.89 -14.99 16.88
CA TYR A 384 -4.46 -13.59 16.86
C TYR A 384 -5.20 -12.83 15.76
N ASP A 385 -5.75 -11.66 16.09
CA ASP A 385 -6.64 -10.89 15.24
C ASP A 385 -6.05 -9.55 14.77
N GLY A 386 -4.76 -9.32 15.04
CA GLY A 386 -4.09 -8.05 14.70
C GLY A 386 -4.42 -6.90 15.66
N ALA A 387 -5.01 -7.17 16.83
CA ALA A 387 -5.36 -6.12 17.79
C ALA A 387 -4.12 -5.39 18.33
N SER A 388 -2.98 -6.07 18.47
CA SER A 388 -1.76 -5.53 19.05
C SER A 388 -0.77 -4.99 18.01
N ALA A 389 -0.06 -3.92 18.34
CA ALA A 389 1.03 -3.40 17.50
C ALA A 389 1.95 -2.51 18.33
N VAL A 390 3.26 -2.71 18.20
CA VAL A 390 4.29 -1.93 18.91
C VAL A 390 5.11 -1.15 17.91
N GLY A 391 5.20 0.17 18.10
CA GLY A 391 6.14 1.04 17.42
C GLY A 391 7.33 1.34 18.33
N ILE A 392 8.55 1.23 17.80
CA ILE A 392 9.78 1.67 18.49
C ILE A 392 10.44 2.69 17.59
N ILE A 393 10.57 3.93 18.06
CA ILE A 393 11.15 5.05 17.31
C ILE A 393 12.30 5.58 18.15
N ALA A 394 13.51 5.50 17.62
CA ALA A 394 14.70 6.05 18.24
C ALA A 394 15.34 7.06 17.29
N ASN A 395 15.83 8.17 17.84
CA ASN A 395 16.71 9.03 17.06
C ASN A 395 18.11 8.39 16.91
N GLY A 396 18.60 7.74 17.97
CA GLY A 396 19.80 6.92 17.99
C GLY A 396 19.56 5.49 17.50
N PRO A 397 20.52 4.56 17.70
CA PRO A 397 20.34 3.15 17.39
C PRO A 397 19.28 2.47 18.27
N VAL A 398 18.73 1.37 17.74
CA VAL A 398 17.92 0.41 18.50
C VAL A 398 18.73 -0.87 18.66
N LEU A 399 19.22 -1.14 19.87
CA LEU A 399 20.20 -2.19 20.13
C LEU A 399 19.61 -3.35 20.92
N TYR A 400 20.09 -4.55 20.67
CA TYR A 400 19.77 -5.72 21.48
C TYR A 400 20.77 -5.84 22.63
N ASP A 401 20.29 -5.93 23.86
CA ASP A 401 21.18 -6.11 25.01
C ASP A 401 21.88 -7.47 24.97
N HIS A 402 23.07 -7.58 25.58
CA HIS A 402 23.79 -8.85 25.66
C HIS A 402 23.03 -9.92 26.48
N GLY A 403 22.19 -9.48 27.41
CA GLY A 403 21.40 -10.28 28.34
C GLY A 403 20.11 -10.88 27.77
N ILE A 404 19.70 -10.55 26.55
CA ILE A 404 18.47 -11.09 25.93
C ILE A 404 18.44 -12.63 25.92
N PRO A 405 17.26 -13.27 25.87
CA PRO A 405 17.15 -14.72 25.79
C PRO A 405 17.82 -15.32 24.55
N SER A 406 18.14 -16.62 24.63
CA SER A 406 18.74 -17.37 23.51
C SER A 406 17.81 -17.49 22.29
N THR A 407 16.51 -17.52 22.56
CA THR A 407 15.45 -17.38 21.56
C THR A 407 14.81 -16.03 21.84
N PHE A 408 15.00 -15.08 20.93
CA PHE A 408 14.58 -13.69 21.10
C PHE A 408 13.54 -13.33 20.04
N GLU A 409 12.42 -12.78 20.49
CA GLU A 409 11.30 -12.37 19.62
C GLU A 409 11.14 -10.86 19.67
N LEU A 410 11.08 -10.22 18.49
CA LEU A 410 10.83 -8.80 18.33
C LEU A 410 9.62 -8.59 17.43
N HIS A 411 8.46 -8.49 18.05
CA HIS A 411 7.21 -8.14 17.40
C HIS A 411 7.06 -6.61 17.49
N ALA A 412 7.55 -5.89 16.49
CA ALA A 412 7.50 -4.43 16.45
C ALA A 412 7.72 -3.88 15.04
N ALA A 413 7.19 -2.68 14.79
CA ALA A 413 7.73 -1.77 13.81
C ALA A 413 8.81 -0.91 14.46
N VAL A 414 10.06 -1.04 13.99
CA VAL A 414 11.23 -0.40 14.56
C VAL A 414 11.77 0.64 13.60
N PHE A 415 12.09 1.82 14.12
CA PHE A 415 12.65 2.94 13.39
C PHE A 415 13.86 3.52 14.13
N SER A 416 14.97 3.72 13.41
CA SER A 416 16.16 4.43 13.90
C SER A 416 16.60 5.50 12.88
N SER A 417 16.52 6.79 13.23
CA SER A 417 16.83 7.87 12.26
C SER A 417 18.31 8.12 12.02
N SER A 418 19.21 7.71 12.92
CA SER A 418 20.67 7.93 12.76
C SER A 418 21.55 6.73 13.12
N GLY A 419 20.92 5.64 13.54
CA GLY A 419 21.58 4.44 14.03
C GLY A 419 21.25 3.19 13.22
N ASN A 420 21.80 2.07 13.69
CA ASN A 420 21.43 0.74 13.22
C ASN A 420 20.35 0.14 14.13
N VAL A 421 19.65 -0.86 13.61
CA VAL A 421 18.91 -1.82 14.42
C VAL A 421 19.75 -3.10 14.55
N GLY A 422 19.97 -3.61 15.75
CA GLY A 422 20.59 -4.91 15.96
C GLY A 422 21.69 -4.96 17.02
N LEU A 423 22.79 -5.65 16.72
CA LEU A 423 23.84 -5.91 17.71
C LEU A 423 24.55 -4.63 18.21
N PRO A 424 24.87 -4.54 19.51
CA PRO A 424 25.61 -3.43 20.09
C PRO A 424 27.11 -3.51 19.75
N GLY A 425 27.82 -2.39 19.90
CA GLY A 425 29.28 -2.32 19.75
C GLY A 425 29.81 -2.38 18.31
N LEU A 426 28.93 -2.53 17.32
CA LEU A 426 29.34 -2.58 15.92
C LEU A 426 29.82 -1.21 15.41
N THR A 427 30.98 -1.22 14.77
CA THR A 427 31.51 -0.10 14.00
C THR A 427 31.54 -0.47 12.53
N PHE A 428 30.87 0.33 11.70
CA PHE A 428 30.72 0.09 10.27
C PHE A 428 31.74 0.87 9.45
N THR A 429 32.11 0.34 8.28
CA THR A 429 32.71 1.16 7.23
C THR A 429 31.70 2.22 6.75
N ALA A 430 32.17 3.29 6.09
CA ALA A 430 31.32 4.40 5.66
C ALA A 430 30.11 4.00 4.79
N ASN A 431 30.21 2.87 4.09
CA ASN A 431 29.13 2.30 3.27
C ASN A 431 28.40 1.12 3.93
N GLY A 432 28.72 0.75 5.17
CA GLY A 432 28.09 -0.39 5.85
C GLY A 432 28.50 -1.80 5.37
N ALA A 433 29.45 -1.91 4.44
CA ALA A 433 29.86 -3.20 3.87
C ALA A 433 30.50 -4.14 4.91
N TYR A 434 31.24 -3.60 5.88
CA TYR A 434 31.90 -4.37 6.94
C TYR A 434 31.55 -3.82 8.32
N ALA A 435 31.42 -4.73 9.30
CA ALA A 435 31.27 -4.41 10.71
C ALA A 435 32.48 -4.94 11.50
N THR A 436 32.91 -4.18 12.51
CA THR A 436 33.96 -4.54 13.47
C THR A 436 33.48 -4.23 14.90
N GLY A 437 34.22 -4.61 15.93
CA GLY A 437 33.84 -4.32 17.33
C GLY A 437 32.75 -5.23 17.91
N TYR A 438 32.41 -6.32 17.22
CA TYR A 438 31.46 -7.31 17.70
C TYR A 438 31.97 -8.04 18.96
N ASP A 439 31.06 -8.44 19.83
CA ASP A 439 31.37 -9.32 20.97
C ASP A 439 31.25 -10.80 20.56
N PRO A 440 32.35 -11.57 20.51
CA PRO A 440 32.29 -12.98 20.18
C PRO A 440 31.58 -13.85 21.22
N SER A 441 31.34 -13.33 22.43
CA SER A 441 30.59 -14.02 23.47
C SER A 441 29.07 -13.96 23.25
N PHE A 442 28.60 -13.01 22.44
CA PHE A 442 27.21 -12.90 22.05
C PHE A 442 26.90 -13.95 20.98
N GLN A 443 26.50 -15.15 21.39
CA GLN A 443 26.01 -16.21 20.53
C GLN A 443 24.65 -16.69 21.03
N LYS A 444 23.61 -16.41 20.25
CA LYS A 444 22.22 -16.76 20.55
C LYS A 444 21.70 -17.75 19.50
N GLN A 445 20.62 -18.45 19.79
CA GLN A 445 20.04 -19.43 18.86
C GLN A 445 19.22 -18.72 17.78
N ASN A 446 18.10 -18.10 18.15
CA ASN A 446 17.11 -17.62 17.19
C ASN A 446 16.81 -16.13 17.38
N LEU A 447 16.78 -15.38 16.29
CA LEU A 447 16.18 -14.05 16.20
C LEU A 447 14.93 -14.13 15.33
N ASN A 448 13.76 -13.97 15.93
CA ASN A 448 12.51 -13.93 15.20
C ASN A 448 11.94 -12.51 15.25
N ILE A 449 11.69 -11.94 14.08
CA ILE A 449 11.12 -10.60 13.92
C ILE A 449 9.76 -10.74 13.27
N LEU A 450 8.74 -10.16 13.89
CA LEU A 450 7.42 -9.96 13.29
C LEU A 450 7.19 -8.44 13.19
N GLY A 451 7.25 -7.89 11.98
CA GLY A 451 6.95 -6.47 11.77
C GLY A 451 7.86 -5.80 10.75
N ALA A 452 8.44 -4.67 11.14
CA ALA A 452 9.18 -3.79 10.23
C ALA A 452 10.48 -3.29 10.87
N THR A 453 11.57 -3.24 10.11
CA THR A 453 12.85 -2.68 10.54
C THR A 453 13.29 -1.58 9.59
N ILE A 454 13.19 -0.34 10.05
CA ILE A 454 13.56 0.87 9.31
C ILE A 454 14.75 1.51 10.01
N SER A 455 15.84 1.76 9.30
CA SER A 455 17.01 2.39 9.90
C SER A 455 17.88 3.17 8.94
N ASP A 456 18.57 4.17 9.48
CA ASP A 456 19.62 4.90 8.78
C ASP A 456 20.77 3.98 8.38
N LYS A 457 21.22 3.15 9.31
CA LYS A 457 22.33 2.22 9.14
C LYS A 457 21.85 0.78 9.06
N ARG A 458 22.69 -0.06 8.46
CA ARG A 458 22.45 -1.49 8.24
C ARG A 458 21.84 -2.20 9.45
N PHE A 459 20.78 -2.98 9.21
CA PHE A 459 20.25 -3.95 10.17
C PHE A 459 21.20 -5.15 10.31
N VAL A 460 21.58 -5.50 11.54
CA VAL A 460 22.52 -6.61 11.82
C VAL A 460 22.02 -7.49 12.96
N GLY A 461 21.47 -8.66 12.62
CA GLY A 461 21.24 -9.75 13.57
C GLY A 461 22.48 -10.62 13.80
N THR A 462 23.28 -10.85 12.76
CA THR A 462 24.42 -11.78 12.81
C THR A 462 25.62 -11.24 12.05
N VAL A 463 26.80 -11.36 12.64
CA VAL A 463 28.10 -11.09 12.02
C VAL A 463 28.75 -12.43 11.71
N VAL A 464 29.12 -12.63 10.44
CA VAL A 464 29.82 -13.83 9.97
C VAL A 464 31.18 -13.47 9.40
N ASP A 465 32.11 -14.42 9.44
CA ASP A 465 33.37 -14.31 8.70
C ASP A 465 33.16 -14.67 7.22
N TRP A 466 34.24 -14.59 6.43
CA TRP A 466 34.22 -14.90 5.00
C TRP A 466 33.97 -16.37 4.66
N TYR A 467 34.06 -17.28 5.65
CA TYR A 467 33.71 -18.68 5.51
C TYR A 467 32.25 -18.95 5.93
N GLY A 468 31.52 -17.94 6.39
CA GLY A 468 30.17 -18.09 6.94
C GLY A 468 30.14 -18.56 8.39
N ASN A 469 31.27 -18.60 9.11
CA ASN A 469 31.25 -18.89 10.54
C ASN A 469 30.67 -17.70 11.29
N ILE A 470 29.77 -17.96 12.22
CA ILE A 470 29.18 -16.91 13.08
C ILE A 470 30.25 -16.41 14.06
N LEU A 471 30.55 -15.12 13.96
CA LEU A 471 31.45 -14.41 14.84
C LEU A 471 30.71 -13.85 16.06
N SER A 472 29.48 -13.38 15.86
CA SER A 472 28.59 -12.82 16.89
C SER A 472 27.16 -12.78 16.36
N GLY A 473 26.15 -12.92 17.21
CA GLY A 473 24.74 -12.81 16.84
C GLY A 473 23.96 -14.11 16.98
N PHE A 474 22.99 -14.30 16.09
CA PHE A 474 22.06 -15.43 16.10
C PHE A 474 22.43 -16.49 15.07
N GLN A 475 22.17 -17.76 15.40
CA GLN A 475 22.45 -18.89 14.52
C GLN A 475 21.40 -19.06 13.44
N ASP A 476 20.15 -18.80 13.78
CA ASP A 476 18.99 -18.95 12.93
C ASP A 476 18.00 -17.82 13.21
N GLY A 477 16.93 -17.73 12.42
CA GLY A 477 15.90 -16.72 12.62
C GLY A 477 14.89 -16.63 11.50
N ALA A 478 13.76 -16.00 11.80
CA ALA A 478 12.70 -15.70 10.85
C ALA A 478 12.46 -14.18 10.84
N ILE A 479 12.27 -13.61 9.65
CA ILE A 479 11.81 -12.22 9.50
C ILE A 479 10.49 -12.28 8.74
N GLU A 480 9.41 -12.11 9.48
CA GLU A 480 8.05 -12.14 9.01
C GLU A 480 7.47 -10.72 8.99
N TYR A 481 6.74 -10.40 7.93
CA TYR A 481 6.05 -9.13 7.82
C TYR A 481 4.66 -9.22 8.43
N ASP A 482 4.41 -8.39 9.43
CA ASP A 482 3.07 -8.21 9.97
C ASP A 482 2.20 -7.40 8.98
N ARG A 483 1.30 -8.10 8.31
CA ARG A 483 0.41 -7.53 7.28
C ARG A 483 -0.56 -6.50 7.85
N ASP A 484 -0.85 -6.55 9.14
CA ASP A 484 -1.73 -5.59 9.76
C ASP A 484 -1.07 -4.22 9.88
N LEU A 485 0.25 -4.14 9.90
CA LEU A 485 0.96 -2.87 9.94
C LEU A 485 0.70 -1.97 8.72
N LEU A 486 0.30 -2.54 7.57
CA LEU A 486 -0.06 -1.76 6.38
C LEU A 486 -1.39 -1.02 6.55
N ASN A 487 -2.32 -1.63 7.28
CA ASN A 487 -3.69 -1.12 7.44
C ASN A 487 -3.89 -0.41 8.78
N ASN A 488 -3.16 -0.86 9.79
CA ASN A 488 -3.28 -0.48 11.17
C ASN A 488 -1.86 -0.47 11.78
N PRO A 489 -1.02 0.52 11.43
CA PRO A 489 0.30 0.66 12.05
C PRO A 489 0.19 1.02 13.53
N PRO A 490 1.30 1.00 14.29
CA PRO A 490 1.34 1.55 15.64
C PRO A 490 0.90 3.02 15.64
N PRO A 491 0.26 3.52 16.72
CA PRO A 491 -0.23 4.88 16.78
C PRO A 491 0.89 5.90 16.56
N HIS A 492 0.68 6.88 15.68
CA HIS A 492 1.67 7.93 15.39
C HIS A 492 3.02 7.40 14.82
N PHE A 493 3.05 6.19 14.26
CA PHE A 493 4.24 5.72 13.56
C PHE A 493 4.51 6.55 12.28
N LEU A 494 5.78 6.60 11.89
CA LEU A 494 6.25 7.46 10.80
C LEU A 494 5.75 7.00 9.43
N GLU A 495 5.62 7.96 8.52
CA GLU A 495 5.09 7.74 7.17
C GLU A 495 6.05 8.25 6.11
N ILE A 496 5.98 7.62 4.93
CA ILE A 496 6.72 7.94 3.73
C ILE A 496 5.94 8.99 2.95
N ASP A 497 6.64 9.97 2.41
CA ASP A 497 6.11 10.92 1.44
C ASP A 497 5.93 10.27 0.05
N ARG A 498 5.11 9.21 0.01
CA ARG A 498 4.69 8.52 -1.21
C ARG A 498 3.22 8.11 -1.08
N PRO A 499 2.42 8.19 -2.15
CA PRO A 499 1.04 7.78 -2.10
C PRO A 499 0.89 6.26 -2.14
N LEU A 500 -0.05 5.73 -1.35
CA LEU A 500 -0.42 4.32 -1.34
C LEU A 500 -1.73 4.12 -2.10
N PHE A 501 -1.72 3.29 -3.14
CA PHE A 501 -2.91 2.99 -3.95
C PHE A 501 -3.49 1.63 -3.53
N LYS A 502 -4.80 1.56 -3.28
CA LYS A 502 -5.51 0.33 -2.88
C LYS A 502 -6.65 0.01 -3.84
N GLY A 503 -6.49 -1.11 -4.54
CA GLY A 503 -7.51 -1.75 -5.35
C GLY A 503 -8.01 -0.92 -6.53
N VAL A 504 -8.63 -1.58 -7.51
CA VAL A 504 -9.44 -0.92 -8.53
C VAL A 504 -10.79 -1.60 -8.59
N GLU A 505 -11.85 -0.85 -8.32
CA GLU A 505 -13.23 -1.33 -8.41
C GLU A 505 -13.91 -0.71 -9.62
N VAL A 506 -14.59 -1.51 -10.43
CA VAL A 506 -15.40 -1.02 -11.56
C VAL A 506 -16.87 -1.12 -11.20
N LEU A 507 -17.56 0.01 -11.23
CA LEU A 507 -18.98 0.14 -10.96
C LEU A 507 -19.78 0.37 -12.23
N GLU A 508 -20.91 -0.31 -12.32
CA GLU A 508 -21.91 -0.04 -13.36
C GLU A 508 -22.73 1.18 -12.95
N ASN A 509 -22.65 2.25 -13.75
CA ASN A 509 -23.58 3.36 -13.62
C ASN A 509 -24.89 2.93 -14.28
N LEU A 510 -25.90 2.61 -13.47
CA LEU A 510 -27.27 2.63 -13.97
C LEU A 510 -27.60 4.09 -14.26
N VAL A 511 -27.58 4.46 -15.53
CA VAL A 511 -28.20 5.72 -15.97
C VAL A 511 -29.69 5.51 -15.73
N ASP A 512 -30.26 6.16 -14.71
CA ASP A 512 -31.71 6.22 -14.55
C ASP A 512 -32.29 6.76 -15.86
N ALA A 513 -32.91 5.87 -16.63
CA ALA A 513 -33.42 6.12 -17.97
C ALA A 513 -34.70 6.96 -17.98
#